data_AF-A0A8T6WSQ8-F1
#
_entry.id   AF-A0A8T6WSQ8-F1
#
_cell.length_a   1.000
_cell.length_b   1.000
_cell.length_c   1.000
_cell.angle_alpha   90.00
_cell.angle_beta   90.00
_cell.angle_gamma   90.00
#
_symmetry.space_group_name_H-M   'P 1'
#
loop_
_entity.id
_entity.type
_entity.pdbx_description
1 polymer ?
#
loop_
_entity_poly.entity_id
_entity_poly.type
_entity_poly.pdbx_seq_one_letter_code
_entity_poly.pdbx_strand_id
1 'polypeptide(L)'
;MGHVYGGSTTKAGTQAGLYTLLVSTRTGRRTWTRGIGMDTPALKEMRRRPAHFERNFMNRIVKRELKHIPRGEKGSLQNFLRFSYNALRRKHLTLRKTRDYTLKELIEKIKKNYPDFIPIYDKGYFKI
;
A
#
# COMPACT_ATOMS: atom_id res chain seq x y z
N MET A 1 49.07 34.22 -4.79
CA MET A 1 49.46 33.72 -3.46
C MET A 1 48.40 34.14 -2.46
N GLY A 2 47.83 33.18 -1.72
CA GLY A 2 46.76 33.42 -0.75
C GLY A 2 45.97 32.14 -0.48
N HIS A 3 46.55 31.21 0.27
CA HIS A 3 45.81 30.15 0.96
C HIS A 3 44.96 30.78 2.08
N VAL A 4 43.80 30.19 2.44
CA VAL A 4 43.51 29.61 3.78
C VAL A 4 42.15 28.88 3.73
N TYR A 5 42.14 27.75 4.45
CA TYR A 5 41.08 26.79 4.72
C TYR A 5 39.75 27.39 5.25
N GLY A 6 38.63 26.80 4.85
CA GLY A 6 37.32 26.98 5.48
C GLY A 6 36.56 25.65 5.54
N GLY A 7 36.64 24.97 6.68
CA GLY A 7 35.98 23.69 6.93
C GLY A 7 34.49 23.82 7.26
N SER A 8 33.83 22.65 7.13
CA SER A 8 32.62 22.19 7.84
C SER A 8 31.34 23.04 7.76
N THR A 9 30.30 22.47 7.14
CA THR A 9 29.25 21.76 7.90
C THR A 9 28.29 21.04 6.95
N THR A 10 28.53 19.76 6.71
CA THR A 10 27.47 18.83 6.31
C THR A 10 26.45 18.75 7.43
N LYS A 11 25.34 19.50 7.32
CA LYS A 11 24.13 19.15 8.05
C LYS A 11 23.51 17.93 7.36
N ALA A 12 23.94 16.75 7.79
CA ALA A 12 23.22 15.51 7.56
C ALA A 12 21.89 15.61 8.34
N GLY A 13 20.88 16.20 7.70
CA GLY A 13 19.51 16.07 8.12
C GLY A 13 19.00 14.71 7.68
N THR A 14 19.09 13.73 8.58
CA THR A 14 18.44 12.43 8.44
C THR A 14 16.93 12.63 8.36
N GLN A 15 16.39 12.66 7.15
CA GLN A 15 15.00 12.28 6.92
C GLN A 15 14.92 11.46 5.64
N ALA A 16 14.45 10.23 5.82
CA ALA A 16 14.38 9.16 4.84
C ALA A 16 14.07 9.61 3.40
N GLY A 17 15.05 9.37 2.51
CA GLY A 17 14.86 8.93 1.13
C GLY A 17 13.80 9.64 0.29
N LEU A 18 14.14 10.82 -0.26
CA LEU A 18 13.50 11.35 -1.46
C LEU A 18 14.57 11.96 -2.38
N TYR A 19 15.23 11.12 -3.19
CA TYR A 19 15.93 11.62 -4.37
C TYR A 19 14.88 12.02 -5.40
N THR A 20 14.56 13.31 -5.48
CA THR A 20 13.83 13.89 -6.62
C THR A 20 14.83 14.56 -7.54
N LEU A 21 15.27 13.83 -8.57
CA LEU A 21 15.93 14.42 -9.73
C LEU A 21 14.90 15.24 -10.49
N LEU A 22 14.98 16.57 -10.35
CA LEU A 22 14.22 17.53 -11.13
C LEU A 22 14.88 17.68 -12.51
N VAL A 23 14.40 16.94 -13.51
CA VAL A 23 14.63 17.25 -14.92
C VAL A 23 13.40 18.01 -15.44
N SER A 24 13.55 19.31 -15.64
CA SER A 24 12.51 20.20 -16.17
C SER A 24 12.66 20.30 -17.69
N THR A 25 11.85 19.56 -18.46
CA THR A 25 11.66 19.86 -19.89
C THR A 25 10.46 20.76 -20.08
N ARG A 26 10.70 21.84 -20.83
CA ARG A 26 9.88 23.02 -21.04
C ARG A 26 8.74 22.79 -22.04
N THR A 27 7.80 21.87 -21.81
CA THR A 27 6.52 21.81 -22.55
C THR A 27 5.58 20.77 -21.95
N GLY A 28 4.38 21.21 -21.53
CA GLY A 28 3.22 20.35 -21.34
C GLY A 28 3.12 19.62 -19.99
N ARG A 29 2.46 20.26 -19.01
CA ARG A 29 2.02 19.58 -17.77
C ARG A 29 1.02 18.47 -18.10
N ARG A 30 1.51 17.24 -18.21
CA ARG A 30 0.75 16.02 -17.87
C ARG A 30 1.47 15.34 -16.72
N THR A 31 1.05 15.64 -15.50
CA THR A 31 1.45 14.87 -14.32
C THR A 31 0.77 13.50 -14.39
N TRP A 32 1.49 12.49 -14.88
CA TRP A 32 1.14 11.11 -14.61
C TRP A 32 1.69 10.76 -13.23
N THR A 33 0.84 10.81 -12.21
CA THR A 33 1.16 10.26 -10.88
C THR A 33 1.18 8.74 -10.97
N ARG A 34 2.34 8.20 -11.34
CA ARG A 34 2.67 6.78 -11.19
C ARG A 34 3.03 6.55 -9.72
N GLY A 35 2.02 6.62 -8.85
CA GLY A 35 2.15 6.44 -7.41
C GLY A 35 0.81 5.99 -6.85
N ILE A 36 0.65 4.68 -6.68
CA ILE A 36 -0.52 4.09 -6.02
C ILE A 36 -0.37 4.37 -4.52
N GLY A 37 -0.71 5.59 -4.11
CA GLY A 37 -0.99 6.00 -2.74
C GLY A 37 -2.32 6.71 -2.77
N MET A 38 -3.37 6.09 -2.20
CA MET A 38 -4.74 6.61 -2.24
C MET A 38 -4.89 7.81 -1.30
N ASP A 39 -4.36 8.96 -1.69
CA ASP A 39 -4.82 10.28 -1.24
C ASP A 39 -5.94 10.78 -2.17
N THR A 40 -6.85 9.88 -2.55
CA THR A 40 -7.99 10.26 -3.39
C THR A 40 -8.97 11.11 -2.60
N PRO A 41 -9.46 12.25 -3.12
CA PRO A 41 -10.53 13.06 -2.52
C PRO A 41 -11.79 12.24 -2.17
N ALA A 42 -11.95 11.06 -2.79
CA ALA A 42 -12.97 10.06 -2.49
C ALA A 42 -13.05 9.63 -1.01
N LEU A 43 -11.94 9.58 -0.26
CA LEU A 43 -11.97 9.22 1.17
C LEU A 43 -12.38 10.39 2.08
N LYS A 44 -12.20 11.64 1.61
CA LYS A 44 -12.66 12.85 2.33
C LYS A 44 -14.17 13.03 2.16
N GLU A 45 -14.70 12.64 1.01
CA GLU A 45 -16.12 12.64 0.65
C GLU A 45 -16.96 11.58 1.40
N MET A 46 -16.32 10.50 1.90
CA MET A 46 -17.02 9.42 2.62
C MET A 46 -17.72 9.88 3.89
N ARG A 47 -17.15 10.86 4.62
CA ARG A 47 -17.63 11.31 5.92
C ARG A 47 -19.03 11.93 5.91
N ARG A 48 -19.61 12.17 4.73
CA ARG A 48 -20.93 12.80 4.52
C ARG A 48 -22.01 11.85 3.97
N ARG A 49 -21.70 10.56 3.76
CA ARG A 49 -22.63 9.62 3.10
C ARG A 49 -23.25 8.62 4.08
N PRO A 50 -24.46 8.10 3.78
CA PRO A 50 -25.12 7.11 4.63
C PRO A 50 -24.33 5.79 4.67
N ALA A 51 -24.30 5.14 5.84
CA ALA A 51 -23.43 3.97 6.14
C ALA A 51 -23.55 2.78 5.17
N HIS A 52 -24.71 2.60 4.51
CA HIS A 52 -24.90 1.55 3.50
C HIS A 52 -24.08 1.79 2.23
N PHE A 53 -23.84 3.07 1.87
CA PHE A 53 -23.01 3.45 0.74
C PHE A 53 -21.54 3.06 0.99
N GLU A 54 -21.06 3.27 2.21
CA GLU A 54 -19.70 2.94 2.63
C GLU A 54 -19.44 1.43 2.56
N ARG A 55 -20.40 0.61 3.01
CA ARG A 55 -20.29 -0.87 2.95
C ARG A 55 -20.19 -1.38 1.51
N ASN A 56 -21.06 -0.90 0.62
CA ASN A 56 -21.06 -1.30 -0.79
C ASN A 56 -19.78 -0.86 -1.50
N PHE A 57 -19.28 0.34 -1.19
CA PHE A 57 -18.03 0.83 -1.72
C PHE A 57 -16.83 0.01 -1.26
N MET A 58 -16.71 -0.28 0.05
CA MET A 58 -15.66 -1.15 0.58
C MET A 58 -15.71 -2.54 -0.04
N ASN A 59 -16.89 -3.14 -0.17
CA ASN A 59 -17.06 -4.45 -0.81
C ASN A 59 -16.55 -4.45 -2.26
N ARG A 60 -16.77 -3.37 -3.02
CA ARG A 60 -16.25 -3.25 -4.39
C ARG A 60 -14.73 -3.15 -4.43
N ILE A 61 -14.12 -2.40 -3.52
CA ILE A 61 -12.65 -2.31 -3.41
C ILE A 61 -12.08 -3.69 -3.10
N VAL A 62 -12.57 -4.33 -2.03
CA VAL A 62 -12.04 -5.61 -1.59
C VAL A 62 -12.25 -6.69 -2.65
N LYS A 63 -13.40 -6.70 -3.34
CA LYS A 63 -13.65 -7.63 -4.45
C LYS A 63 -12.64 -7.46 -5.60
N ARG A 64 -12.18 -6.24 -5.89
CA ARG A 64 -11.13 -5.98 -6.89
C ARG A 64 -9.77 -6.46 -6.39
N GLU A 65 -9.39 -6.10 -5.17
CA GLU A 65 -8.12 -6.52 -4.55
C GLU A 65 -8.01 -8.05 -4.47
N LEU A 66 -9.10 -8.74 -4.12
CA LEU A 66 -9.14 -10.20 -4.07
C LEU A 66 -8.88 -10.86 -5.44
N LYS A 67 -9.06 -10.20 -6.58
CA LYS A 67 -8.67 -10.81 -7.88
C LYS A 67 -7.17 -11.10 -7.97
N HIS A 68 -6.37 -10.37 -7.19
CA HIS A 68 -4.91 -10.48 -7.13
C HIS A 68 -4.42 -11.48 -6.08
N ILE A 69 -5.34 -12.20 -5.39
CA ILE A 69 -5.03 -13.26 -4.44
C ILE A 69 -5.71 -14.54 -4.93
N PRO A 70 -5.02 -15.45 -5.64
CA PRO A 70 -5.65 -16.64 -6.20
C PRO A 70 -6.28 -17.53 -5.11
N ARG A 71 -7.30 -18.28 -5.51
CA ARG A 71 -7.87 -19.34 -4.66
C ARG A 71 -6.90 -20.51 -4.62
N GLY A 72 -6.79 -21.14 -3.45
CA GLY A 72 -6.08 -22.41 -3.31
C GLY A 72 -7.03 -23.59 -3.29
N GLU A 73 -6.49 -24.77 -3.02
CA GLU A 73 -7.26 -25.99 -2.80
C GLU A 73 -8.22 -25.85 -1.61
N LYS A 74 -9.28 -26.68 -1.58
CA LYS A 74 -10.26 -26.68 -0.49
C LYS A 74 -9.55 -26.99 0.83
N GLY A 75 -9.75 -26.13 1.83
CA GLY A 75 -9.07 -26.26 3.13
C GLY A 75 -7.63 -25.73 3.20
N SER A 76 -7.06 -25.26 2.09
CA SER A 76 -5.69 -24.73 2.08
C SER A 76 -5.54 -23.41 2.87
N LEU A 77 -4.34 -23.18 3.40
CA LEU A 77 -3.94 -21.92 4.01
C LEU A 77 -4.07 -20.72 3.05
N GLN A 78 -4.00 -20.95 1.75
CA GLN A 78 -4.23 -19.93 0.74
C GLN A 78 -5.69 -19.44 0.73
N ASN A 79 -6.67 -20.34 0.87
CA ASN A 79 -8.06 -19.93 1.01
C ASN A 79 -8.32 -19.25 2.36
N PHE A 80 -7.63 -19.69 3.42
CA PHE A 80 -7.65 -19.01 4.70
C PHE A 80 -7.09 -17.58 4.62
N LEU A 81 -5.94 -17.39 3.95
CA LEU A 81 -5.36 -16.07 3.67
C LEU A 81 -6.38 -15.19 2.93
N ARG A 82 -6.99 -15.70 1.87
CA ARG A 82 -7.96 -14.96 1.06
C ARG A 82 -9.20 -14.55 1.87
N PHE A 83 -9.73 -15.47 2.68
CA PHE A 83 -10.88 -15.21 3.54
C PHE A 83 -10.56 -14.17 4.62
N SER A 84 -9.44 -14.36 5.31
CA SER A 84 -8.98 -13.46 6.37
C SER A 84 -8.62 -12.08 5.84
N TYR A 85 -8.06 -11.98 4.62
CA TYR A 85 -7.83 -10.72 3.94
C TYR A 85 -9.13 -9.96 3.73
N ASN A 86 -10.18 -10.62 3.23
CA ASN A 86 -11.49 -9.98 3.02
C ASN A 86 -12.07 -9.41 4.33
N ALA A 87 -11.96 -10.16 5.43
CA ALA A 87 -12.40 -9.70 6.74
C ALA A 87 -11.58 -8.50 7.25
N LEU A 88 -10.26 -8.64 7.30
CA LEU A 88 -9.37 -7.63 7.85
C LEU A 88 -9.33 -6.35 6.99
N ARG A 89 -9.40 -6.50 5.67
CA ARG A 89 -9.30 -5.37 4.73
C ARG A 89 -10.41 -4.35 4.91
N ARG A 90 -11.64 -4.81 5.21
CA ARG A 90 -12.77 -3.91 5.49
C ARG A 90 -12.51 -3.03 6.71
N LYS A 91 -11.96 -3.61 7.79
CA LYS A 91 -11.51 -2.86 8.97
C LYS A 91 -10.34 -1.92 8.63
N HIS A 92 -9.41 -2.36 7.78
CA HIS A 92 -8.28 -1.54 7.38
C HIS A 92 -8.66 -0.36 6.48
N LEU A 93 -9.72 -0.49 5.68
CA LEU A 93 -10.26 0.63 4.92
C LEU A 93 -10.82 1.74 5.81
N THR A 94 -11.49 1.40 6.92
CA THR A 94 -11.96 2.42 7.89
C THR A 94 -10.80 3.06 8.65
N LEU A 95 -9.74 2.30 8.92
CA LEU A 95 -8.51 2.77 9.56
C LEU A 95 -7.50 3.40 8.57
N ARG A 96 -7.86 3.56 7.29
CA ARG A 96 -7.01 4.13 6.23
C ARG A 96 -5.65 3.43 6.06
N LYS A 97 -5.58 2.14 6.37
CA LYS A 97 -4.39 1.32 6.13
C LYS A 97 -4.33 0.91 4.66
N THR A 98 -3.12 0.72 4.15
CA THR A 98 -2.91 0.30 2.75
C THR A 98 -3.23 -1.17 2.55
N ARG A 99 -3.47 -1.55 1.30
CA ARG A 99 -3.71 -2.95 0.91
C ARG A 99 -2.49 -3.82 1.18
N ASP A 100 -1.30 -3.27 0.95
CA ASP A 100 0.00 -3.94 1.11
C ASP A 100 0.25 -4.23 2.59
N TYR A 101 0.03 -3.24 3.45
CA TYR A 101 0.09 -3.43 4.91
C TYR A 101 -0.84 -4.54 5.38
N THR A 102 -2.08 -4.56 4.86
CA THR A 102 -3.07 -5.59 5.22
C THR A 102 -2.60 -6.99 4.85
N LEU A 103 -2.05 -7.16 3.64
CA LEU A 103 -1.58 -8.46 3.17
C LEU A 103 -0.34 -8.91 3.94
N LYS A 104 0.62 -8.00 4.16
CA LYS A 104 1.85 -8.26 4.91
C LYS A 104 1.56 -8.72 6.34
N GLU A 105 0.75 -7.96 7.08
CA GLU A 105 0.37 -8.30 8.46
C GLU A 105 -0.30 -9.69 8.52
N LEU A 106 -1.13 -10.00 7.54
CA LEU A 106 -1.82 -11.28 7.51
C LEU A 106 -0.88 -12.45 7.19
N ILE A 107 0.05 -12.27 6.26
CA ILE A 107 1.09 -13.26 5.95
C ILE A 107 1.96 -13.52 7.19
N GLU A 108 2.40 -12.46 7.89
CA GLU A 108 3.19 -12.58 9.12
C GLU A 108 2.42 -13.35 10.20
N LYS A 109 1.13 -13.05 10.38
CA LYS A 109 0.26 -13.79 11.33
C LYS A 109 0.10 -15.26 10.98
N ILE A 110 -0.09 -15.59 9.71
CA ILE A 110 -0.21 -16.99 9.27
C ILE A 110 1.12 -17.70 9.45
N LYS A 111 2.24 -17.08 9.04
CA LYS A 111 3.58 -17.66 9.18
C LYS A 111 3.99 -17.93 10.63
N LYS A 112 3.49 -17.15 11.58
CA LYS A 112 3.70 -17.41 13.01
C LYS A 112 3.19 -18.80 13.44
N ASN A 113 2.09 -19.25 12.87
CA ASN A 113 1.49 -20.55 13.17
C ASN A 113 1.88 -21.64 12.14
N TYR A 114 2.23 -21.23 10.92
CA TYR A 114 2.55 -22.10 9.79
C TYR A 114 3.81 -21.57 9.06
N PRO A 115 5.02 -21.84 9.58
CA PRO A 115 6.25 -21.23 9.07
C PRO A 115 6.53 -21.60 7.60
N ASP A 116 6.15 -22.81 7.18
CA ASP A 116 6.33 -23.31 5.81
C ASP A 116 5.29 -22.77 4.82
N PHE A 117 4.39 -21.89 5.26
CA PHE A 117 3.38 -21.31 4.38
C PHE A 117 4.01 -20.39 3.33
N ILE A 118 3.84 -20.77 2.06
CA ILE A 118 4.24 -19.99 0.89
C ILE A 118 3.00 -19.28 0.33
N PRO A 119 2.78 -17.98 0.63
CA PRO A 119 1.62 -17.25 0.14
C PRO A 119 1.70 -16.99 -1.36
N ILE A 120 0.58 -17.19 -2.06
CA ILE A 120 0.47 -16.89 -3.49
C ILE A 120 -0.35 -15.60 -3.66
N TYR A 121 0.20 -14.62 -4.35
CA TYR A 121 -0.45 -13.35 -4.67
C TYR A 121 0.26 -12.66 -5.84
N ASP A 122 -0.42 -11.70 -6.46
CA ASP A 122 0.14 -10.88 -7.53
C ASP A 122 1.13 -9.84 -6.97
N LYS A 123 2.43 -10.11 -7.13
CA LYS A 123 3.54 -9.22 -6.74
C LYS A 123 3.62 -7.93 -7.58
N GLY A 124 2.96 -7.91 -8.74
CA GLY A 124 2.79 -6.69 -9.54
C GLY A 124 1.85 -5.71 -8.87
N TYR A 125 0.78 -6.23 -8.26
CA TYR A 125 -0.24 -5.46 -7.56
C TYR A 125 0.12 -5.15 -6.10
N PHE A 126 0.56 -6.14 -5.33
CA PHE A 126 0.97 -5.96 -3.93
C PHE A 126 2.47 -5.72 -3.80
N LYS A 127 2.86 -4.67 -3.08
CA LYS A 127 4.26 -4.28 -2.85
C LYS A 127 4.63 -4.50 -1.38
N ILE A 128 4.92 -5.75 -1.02
CA ILE A 128 5.22 -6.19 0.35
C ILE A 128 6.59 -6.82 0.47
#